data_AF-A0A5Q0H2J9-F1
#
_entry.id   AF-A0A5Q0H2J9-F1
#
_cell.length_a   1.000
_cell.length_b   1.000
_cell.length_c   1.000
_cell.angle_alpha   90.00
_cell.angle_beta   90.00
_cell.angle_gamma   90.00
#
_symmetry.space_group_name_H-M   'P 1'
#
loop_
_entity.id
_entity.type
_entity.pdbx_description
1 polymer ?
#
loop_
_entity_poly.entity_id
_entity_poly.type
_entity_poly.pdbx_seq_one_letter_code
_entity_poly.pdbx_strand_id
1 'polypeptide(L)'
;MLFNPFTFREIELRGLISTGRAAEAVRVMQADQVHGPPVAPQWHIIERVTTGQVLLAAHHRDGASEAFRAALVAAESHRLPHQVQRTIRAADGAGLAEIGAEGRAVLQRLTDQLAPAVRR
;
A
#
# COMPACT_ATOMS: atom_id res chain seq x y z
N MET A 1 -4.38 -17.55 -11.15
CA MET A 1 -3.29 -18.35 -10.54
C MET A 1 -2.59 -17.50 -9.49
N LEU A 2 -2.42 -18.00 -8.26
CA LEU A 2 -1.83 -17.24 -7.12
C LEU A 2 -0.31 -17.01 -7.28
N PHE A 3 0.38 -17.84 -8.05
CA PHE A 3 1.81 -17.70 -8.35
C PHE A 3 1.97 -17.04 -9.72
N ASN A 4 2.44 -15.80 -9.72
CA ASN A 4 2.76 -15.02 -10.91
C ASN A 4 3.93 -14.07 -10.56
N PRO A 5 4.55 -13.40 -11.55
CA PRO A 5 5.70 -12.52 -11.31
C PRO A 5 5.45 -11.46 -10.23
N PHE A 6 4.26 -10.86 -10.21
CA PHE A 6 3.86 -9.90 -9.19
C PHE A 6 3.90 -10.52 -7.77
N THR A 7 3.29 -11.70 -7.57
CA THR A 7 3.28 -12.35 -6.25
C THR A 7 4.69 -12.68 -5.75
N PHE A 8 5.57 -13.17 -6.63
CA PHE A 8 6.95 -13.49 -6.25
C PHE A 8 7.73 -12.24 -5.83
N ARG A 9 7.65 -11.17 -6.62
CA ARG A 9 8.28 -9.89 -6.29
C ARG A 9 7.76 -9.33 -4.98
N GLU A 10 6.45 -9.36 -4.77
CA GLU A 10 5.83 -8.87 -3.54
C GLU A 10 6.32 -9.63 -2.30
N ILE A 11 6.56 -10.94 -2.41
CA ILE A 11 7.15 -11.75 -1.34
C ILE A 11 8.62 -11.36 -1.13
N GLU A 12 9.38 -11.22 -2.21
CA GLU A 12 10.79 -10.85 -2.16
C GLU A 12 11.02 -9.49 -1.49
N LEU A 13 10.32 -8.44 -1.93
CA LEU A 13 10.44 -7.10 -1.36
C LEU A 13 10.13 -7.08 0.14
N ARG A 14 9.05 -7.74 0.55
CA ARG A 14 8.69 -7.83 1.97
C ARG A 14 9.71 -8.61 2.78
N GLY A 15 10.27 -9.69 2.23
CA GLY A 15 11.35 -10.46 2.86
C GLY A 15 12.64 -9.66 3.01
N LEU A 16 13.01 -8.88 2.00
CA LEU A 16 14.18 -7.99 2.04
C LEU A 16 14.01 -6.91 3.11
N ILE A 17 12.84 -6.26 3.19
CA ILE A 17 12.57 -5.27 4.25
C ILE A 17 12.61 -5.93 5.64
N SER A 18 11.95 -7.08 5.83
CA SER A 18 11.90 -7.73 7.16
C SER A 18 13.27 -8.22 7.65
N THR A 19 14.24 -8.33 6.75
CA THR A 19 15.63 -8.72 7.05
C THR A 19 16.62 -7.56 7.02
N GLY A 20 16.14 -6.31 6.95
CA GLY A 20 16.98 -5.10 6.98
C GLY A 20 17.72 -4.80 5.67
N ARG A 21 17.41 -5.49 4.57
CA ARG A 21 18.07 -5.34 3.25
C ARG A 21 17.40 -4.27 2.39
N ALA A 22 17.19 -3.08 2.94
CA ALA A 22 16.43 -2.01 2.29
C ALA A 22 17.01 -1.57 0.94
N ALA A 23 18.33 -1.43 0.83
CA ALA A 23 18.99 -1.04 -0.42
C ALA A 23 18.76 -2.05 -1.55
N GLU A 24 18.67 -3.33 -1.23
CA GLU A 24 18.37 -4.37 -2.21
C GLU A 24 16.90 -4.37 -2.61
N ALA A 25 16.00 -4.15 -1.65
CA ALA A 25 14.59 -3.98 -1.92
C ALA A 25 14.34 -2.80 -2.89
N VAL A 26 15.07 -1.68 -2.73
CA VAL A 26 15.01 -0.56 -3.68
C VAL A 26 15.46 -0.95 -5.08
N ARG A 27 16.57 -1.71 -5.21
CA ARG A 27 17.05 -2.18 -6.52
C ARG A 27 16.04 -3.08 -7.22
N VAL A 28 15.48 -4.06 -6.52
CA VAL A 28 14.43 -4.95 -7.05
C VAL A 28 13.18 -4.15 -7.43
N MET A 29 12.79 -3.19 -6.59
CA MET A 29 11.64 -2.33 -6.86
C MET A 29 11.81 -1.51 -8.15
N GLN A 30 13.01 -0.96 -8.38
CA GLN A 30 13.34 -0.14 -9.56
C GLN A 30 13.47 -0.94 -10.85
N ALA A 31 14.04 -2.15 -10.78
CA ALA A 31 14.23 -3.02 -11.94
C ALA A 31 12.90 -3.44 -12.60
N ASP A 32 11.81 -3.43 -11.85
CA ASP A 32 10.50 -3.95 -12.26
C ASP A 32 9.59 -2.93 -12.96
N GLN A 33 10.03 -1.69 -13.18
CA GLN A 33 9.27 -0.73 -14.00
C GLN A 33 9.00 -1.24 -15.44
N VAL A 34 9.62 -2.35 -15.82
CA VAL A 34 9.55 -3.01 -17.13
C VAL A 34 8.27 -3.87 -17.32
N HIS A 35 7.61 -4.34 -16.25
CA HIS A 35 6.52 -5.32 -16.37
C HIS A 35 5.09 -4.72 -16.38
N GLY A 36 4.97 -3.40 -16.35
CA GLY A 36 3.68 -2.70 -16.41
C GLY A 36 2.82 -2.87 -15.15
N PRO A 37 1.73 -2.10 -15.00
CA PRO A 37 0.89 -2.15 -13.80
C PRO A 37 0.15 -3.50 -13.69
N PRO A 38 -0.03 -4.04 -12.48
CA PRO A 38 -0.76 -5.27 -12.28
C PRO A 38 -2.23 -5.13 -12.69
N VAL A 39 -2.79 -6.18 -13.32
CA VAL A 39 -4.11 -6.16 -13.96
C VAL A 39 -5.28 -5.98 -12.97
N ALA A 40 -5.13 -6.46 -11.73
CA ALA A 40 -6.18 -6.38 -10.72
C ALA A 40 -6.01 -5.16 -9.81
N PRO A 41 -7.05 -4.35 -9.56
CA PRO A 41 -6.96 -3.16 -8.71
C PRO A 41 -6.38 -3.43 -7.31
N GLN A 42 -6.74 -4.56 -6.71
CA GLN A 42 -6.23 -4.95 -5.41
C GLN A 42 -4.70 -5.16 -5.41
N TRP A 43 -4.15 -5.70 -6.50
CA TRP A 43 -2.71 -5.91 -6.64
C TRP A 43 -1.98 -4.59 -6.80
N HIS A 44 -2.54 -3.63 -7.54
CA HIS A 44 -1.97 -2.30 -7.65
C HIS A 44 -1.90 -1.60 -6.27
N ILE A 45 -2.96 -1.71 -5.46
CA ILE A 45 -2.95 -1.13 -4.11
C ILE A 45 -1.90 -1.81 -3.22
N ILE A 46 -1.80 -3.14 -3.28
CA ILE A 46 -0.77 -3.90 -2.54
C ILE A 46 0.63 -3.44 -2.96
N GLU A 47 0.87 -3.29 -4.26
CA GLU A 47 2.14 -2.80 -4.81
C GLU A 47 2.50 -1.41 -4.25
N ARG A 48 1.55 -0.47 -4.22
CA ARG A 48 1.77 0.89 -3.69
C ARG A 48 2.08 0.87 -2.20
N VAL A 49 1.39 0.03 -1.42
CA VAL A 49 1.69 -0.16 0.02
C VAL A 49 3.10 -0.73 0.21
N THR A 50 3.46 -1.78 -0.53
CA THR A 50 4.80 -2.38 -0.45
C THR A 50 5.87 -1.38 -0.88
N THR A 51 5.62 -0.60 -1.93
CA THR A 51 6.50 0.50 -2.38
C THR A 51 6.75 1.51 -1.25
N GLY A 52 5.70 1.96 -0.56
CA GLY A 52 5.84 2.86 0.58
C GLY A 52 6.67 2.25 1.72
N GLN A 53 6.51 0.96 1.99
CA GLN A 53 7.31 0.24 3.00
C GLN A 53 8.78 0.11 2.59
N VAL A 54 9.09 -0.17 1.32
CA VAL A 54 10.48 -0.19 0.80
C VAL A 54 11.12 1.18 0.98
N LEU A 55 10.42 2.24 0.57
CA LEU A 55 10.92 3.61 0.64
C LEU A 55 11.16 4.06 2.09
N LEU A 56 10.27 3.71 3.02
CA LEU A 56 10.48 3.96 4.45
C LEU A 56 11.72 3.24 4.99
N ALA A 57 11.90 1.97 4.64
CA ALA A 57 13.07 1.19 5.06
C ALA A 57 14.38 1.78 4.52
N ALA A 58 14.33 2.49 3.39
CA ALA A 58 15.44 3.22 2.79
C ALA A 58 15.48 4.71 3.17
N HIS A 59 14.71 5.15 4.17
CA HIS A 59 14.64 6.54 4.66
C HIS A 59 14.12 7.59 3.64
N HIS A 60 13.44 7.15 2.57
CA HIS A 60 12.81 8.02 1.59
C HIS A 60 11.36 8.36 1.98
N ARG A 61 11.22 9.22 2.99
CA ARG A 61 9.92 9.50 3.66
C ARG A 61 8.87 10.15 2.74
N ASP A 62 9.29 11.07 1.87
CA ASP A 62 8.37 11.78 0.98
C ASP A 62 7.78 10.84 -0.08
N GLY A 63 8.64 10.07 -0.74
CA GLY A 63 8.23 9.06 -1.71
C GLY A 63 7.34 7.99 -1.08
N ALA A 64 7.63 7.58 0.16
CA ALA A 64 6.75 6.66 0.87
C ALA A 64 5.36 7.25 1.11
N SER A 65 5.31 8.52 1.50
CA SER A 65 4.05 9.24 1.73
C SER A 65 3.24 9.35 0.45
N GLU A 66 3.88 9.66 -0.68
CA GLU A 66 3.23 9.67 -2.00
C GLU A 66 2.66 8.30 -2.38
N ALA A 67 3.46 7.23 -2.20
CA ALA A 67 3.00 5.86 -2.48
C ALA A 67 1.80 5.46 -1.62
N PHE A 68 1.79 5.83 -0.33
CA PHE A 68 0.65 5.58 0.54
C PHE A 68 -0.59 6.39 0.16
N ARG A 69 -0.46 7.67 -0.21
CA ARG A 69 -1.60 8.45 -0.72
C ARG A 69 -2.20 7.82 -1.96
N ALA A 70 -1.36 7.38 -2.91
CA ALA A 70 -1.82 6.65 -4.08
C ALA A 70 -2.58 5.36 -3.71
N ALA A 71 -2.08 4.61 -2.72
CA ALA A 71 -2.78 3.43 -2.20
C ALA A 71 -4.13 3.77 -1.56
N LEU A 72 -4.23 4.84 -0.78
CA LEU A 72 -5.47 5.30 -0.15
C LEU A 72 -6.52 5.70 -1.19
N VAL A 73 -6.13 6.50 -2.18
CA VAL A 73 -7.03 6.94 -3.28
C VAL A 73 -7.56 5.73 -4.06
N ALA A 74 -6.68 4.80 -4.43
CA ALA A 74 -7.10 3.60 -5.16
C ALA A 74 -7.94 2.65 -4.29
N ALA A 75 -7.63 2.51 -3.00
CA ALA A 75 -8.44 1.69 -2.09
C ALA A 75 -9.84 2.30 -1.88
N GLU A 76 -9.95 3.62 -1.84
CA GLU A 76 -11.24 4.32 -1.77
C GLU A 76 -12.06 4.11 -3.04
N SER A 77 -11.47 4.35 -4.22
CA SER A 77 -12.18 4.22 -5.50
C SER A 77 -12.70 2.80 -5.74
N HIS A 78 -11.97 1.79 -5.28
CA HIS A 78 -12.36 0.39 -5.40
C HIS A 78 -13.12 -0.17 -4.19
N ARG A 79 -13.43 0.67 -3.18
CA ARG A 79 -14.17 0.30 -1.96
C ARG A 79 -13.55 -0.88 -1.20
N LEU A 80 -12.23 -0.83 -0.99
CA LEU A 80 -11.44 -1.89 -0.33
C LEU A 80 -10.96 -1.44 1.07
N PRO A 81 -11.82 -1.45 2.10
CA PRO A 81 -11.51 -0.91 3.42
C PRO A 81 -10.34 -1.63 4.12
N HIS A 82 -10.15 -2.93 3.86
CA HIS A 82 -9.01 -3.68 4.41
C HIS A 82 -7.66 -3.18 3.89
N GLN A 83 -7.61 -2.63 2.67
CA GLN A 83 -6.38 -2.04 2.13
C GLN A 83 -6.09 -0.66 2.71
N VAL A 84 -7.14 0.12 2.99
CA VAL A 84 -7.00 1.36 3.77
C VAL A 84 -6.41 1.06 5.14
N GLN A 85 -6.97 0.07 5.86
CA GLN A 85 -6.46 -0.37 7.17
C GLN A 85 -5.01 -0.86 7.13
N ARG A 86 -4.61 -1.53 6.03
CA ARG A 86 -3.22 -1.97 5.84
C ARG A 86 -2.28 -0.76 5.68
N THR A 87 -2.71 0.25 4.91
CA THR A 87 -1.96 1.49 4.69
C THR A 87 -1.80 2.30 5.98
N ILE A 88 -2.89 2.43 6.77
CA ILE A 88 -2.85 3.09 8.09
C ILE A 88 -1.80 2.44 9.00
N ARG A 89 -1.82 1.09 9.11
CA ARG A 89 -0.85 0.36 9.95
C ARG A 89 0.60 0.62 9.53
N ALA A 90 0.88 0.66 8.23
CA ALA A 90 2.21 0.94 7.72
C ALA A 90 2.64 2.39 8.00
N ALA A 91 1.73 3.36 7.84
CA ALA A 91 1.98 4.77 8.09
C ALA A 91 2.20 5.07 9.58
N ASP A 92 1.32 4.55 10.45
CA ASP A 92 1.39 4.75 11.90
C ASP A 92 2.69 4.14 12.47
N GLY A 93 3.07 2.94 12.03
CA GLY A 93 4.33 2.29 12.42
C GLY A 93 5.60 3.06 12.03
N ALA A 94 5.49 4.00 11.09
CA ALA A 94 6.57 4.86 10.63
C ALA A 94 6.46 6.33 11.10
N GLY A 95 5.46 6.63 11.94
CA GLY A 95 5.19 7.99 12.44
C GLY A 95 4.68 8.97 11.37
N LEU A 96 4.10 8.48 10.27
CA LEU A 96 3.50 9.33 9.22
C LEU A 96 2.09 9.76 9.62
N ALA A 97 2.00 10.64 10.62
CA ALA A 97 0.74 11.02 11.27
C ALA A 97 -0.32 11.56 10.30
N GLU A 98 0.07 12.37 9.32
CA GLU A 98 -0.83 12.93 8.30
C GLU A 98 -1.46 11.83 7.43
N ILE A 99 -0.66 10.87 6.95
CA ILE A 99 -1.15 9.74 6.16
C ILE A 99 -2.07 8.85 6.99
N GLY A 100 -1.73 8.63 8.27
CA GLY A 100 -2.59 7.90 9.20
C GLY A 100 -3.95 8.59 9.39
N ALA A 101 -3.97 9.91 9.53
CA ALA A 101 -5.19 10.70 9.65
C ALA A 101 -6.03 10.67 8.36
N GLU A 102 -5.39 10.84 7.20
CA GLU A 102 -6.02 10.72 5.89
C GLU A 102 -6.66 9.35 5.69
N GLY A 103 -5.92 8.27 5.99
CA GLY A 103 -6.42 6.91 5.90
C GLY A 103 -7.64 6.65 6.81
N ARG A 104 -7.63 7.18 8.04
CA ARG A 104 -8.79 7.08 8.94
C ARG A 104 -10.01 7.82 8.38
N ALA A 105 -9.83 9.00 7.78
CA ALA A 105 -10.91 9.73 7.12
C ALA A 105 -11.49 8.95 5.93
N VAL A 106 -10.63 8.35 5.09
CA VAL A 106 -11.04 7.46 3.98
C VAL A 106 -11.83 6.26 4.52
N LEU A 107 -11.33 5.59 5.55
CA LEU A 107 -11.97 4.41 6.12
C LEU A 107 -13.35 4.73 6.68
N GLN A 108 -13.51 5.90 7.31
CA GLN A 108 -14.81 6.36 7.80
C GLN A 108 -15.80 6.53 6.65
N ARG A 109 -15.41 7.28 5.59
CA ARG A 109 -16.27 7.47 4.41
C ARG A 109 -16.70 6.15 3.77
N LEU A 110 -15.77 5.20 3.62
CA LEU A 110 -16.09 3.87 3.09
C LEU A 110 -17.06 3.10 3.99
N THR A 111 -16.88 3.19 5.31
CA THR A 111 -17.75 2.53 6.28
C THR A 111 -19.17 3.10 6.21
N ASP A 112 -19.31 4.42 6.12
CA ASP A 112 -20.61 5.08 5.99
C ASP A 112 -21.33 4.69 4.69
N GLN A 113 -20.59 4.53 3.59
CA GLN A 113 -21.14 4.10 2.30
C GLN A 113 -21.50 2.61 2.24
N LEU A 114 -20.86 1.78 3.07
CA LEU A 114 -21.09 0.33 3.13
C LEU A 114 -22.13 -0.04 4.20
N ALA A 115 -22.44 0.87 5.12
CA ALA A 115 -23.48 0.67 6.12
C ALA A 115 -24.82 0.41 5.42
N PRO A 116 -25.58 -0.61 5.85
CA PRO A 116 -26.91 -0.86 5.31
C PRO A 116 -27.79 0.36 5.57
N ALA A 117 -28.54 0.79 4.55
CA ALA A 117 -29.53 1.86 4.72
C ALA A 117 -30.50 1.44 5.82
N VAL A 118 -30.48 2.13 6.95
CA VAL A 118 -31.42 1.92 8.05
C VAL A 118 -32.81 2.22 7.50
N ARG A 119 -33.57 1.18 7.14
CA ARG A 119 -34.99 1.32 6.83
C ARG A 119 -35.69 1.68 8.13
N ARG A 120 -36.13 2.93 8.25
CA ARG A 120 -37.12 3.35 9.25
C ARG A 120 -38.50 2.89 8.83
#